data_AF-A0A1V4BUA2-F1
#
_entry.id   AF-A0A1V4BUA2-F1
#
_cell.length_a   1.000
_cell.length_b   1.000
_cell.length_c   1.000
_cell.angle_alpha   90.00
_cell.angle_beta   90.00
_cell.angle_gamma   90.00
#
_symmetry.space_group_name_H-M   'P 1'
#
loop_
_entity.id
_entity.type
_entity.pdbx_description
1 polymer ?
#
loop_
_entity_poly.entity_id
_entity_poly.type
_entity_poly.pdbx_seq_one_letter_code
_entity_poly.pdbx_strand_id
1 'polypeptide(L)'
;MAQSIYEGTWEEIAAYASELKGRRVRLTVLDSVSDEEKIPSSNSLAEVLKGKVGIIEGVSPDLSTHTGEKFADLMQEKQLKRGDLS
;
A
#
# COMPACT_ATOMS: atom_id res chain seq x y z
N MET A 1 -9.33 -19.25 -20.87
CA MET A 1 -9.57 -18.05 -21.71
C MET A 1 -9.09 -16.85 -20.94
N ALA A 2 -8.19 -16.03 -21.50
CA ALA A 2 -7.63 -14.88 -20.80
C ALA A 2 -8.64 -13.72 -20.82
N GLN A 3 -8.96 -13.18 -19.64
CA GLN A 3 -9.81 -11.99 -19.51
C GLN A 3 -8.94 -10.74 -19.64
N SER A 4 -9.27 -9.86 -20.58
CA SER A 4 -8.57 -8.59 -20.74
C SER A 4 -8.90 -7.65 -19.58
N ILE A 5 -7.87 -7.07 -18.98
CA ILE A 5 -7.96 -6.12 -17.87
C ILE A 5 -7.56 -4.75 -18.40
N TYR A 6 -8.39 -3.74 -18.13
CA TYR A 6 -8.11 -2.35 -18.46
C TYR A 6 -8.15 -1.52 -17.18
N GLU A 7 -7.26 -0.54 -17.09
CA GLU A 7 -7.08 0.33 -15.94
C GLU A 7 -6.81 1.75 -16.45
N GLY A 8 -7.50 2.74 -15.87
CA GLY A 8 -7.39 4.13 -16.27
C GLY A 8 -8.52 4.97 -15.70
N THR A 9 -8.49 6.27 -15.98
CA THR A 9 -9.58 7.20 -15.63
C THR A 9 -10.85 6.87 -16.42
N TRP A 10 -11.98 7.42 -15.97
CA TRP A 10 -13.25 7.24 -16.66
C TRP A 10 -13.20 7.76 -18.10
N GLU A 11 -12.57 8.92 -18.30
CA GLU A 11 -12.42 9.58 -19.59
C GLU A 11 -11.60 8.72 -20.56
N GLU A 12 -10.48 8.17 -20.08
CA GLU A 12 -9.62 7.28 -20.86
C GLU A 12 -10.35 6.00 -21.25
N ILE A 13 -11.03 5.35 -20.30
CA ILE A 13 -11.79 4.11 -20.56
C ILE A 13 -12.94 4.39 -21.54
N ALA A 14 -13.63 5.51 -21.39
CA ALA A 14 -14.74 5.89 -22.27
C ALA A 14 -14.29 6.10 -23.72
N ALA A 15 -13.07 6.59 -23.96
CA ALA A 15 -12.52 6.74 -25.31
C ALA A 15 -12.43 5.40 -26.07
N TYR A 16 -12.25 4.28 -25.36
CA TYR A 16 -12.17 2.93 -25.93
C TYR A 16 -13.49 2.16 -25.94
N ALA A 17 -14.63 2.80 -25.60
CA ALA A 17 -15.92 2.11 -25.46
C ALA A 17 -16.36 1.34 -26.72
N SER A 18 -16.03 1.84 -27.91
CA SER A 18 -16.30 1.19 -29.18
C SER A 18 -15.54 -0.15 -29.34
N GLU A 19 -14.31 -0.23 -28.83
CA GLU A 19 -13.47 -1.43 -28.88
C GLU A 19 -13.83 -2.46 -27.82
N LEU A 20 -14.40 -2.01 -26.69
CA LEU A 20 -14.86 -2.86 -25.58
C LEU A 20 -16.23 -3.51 -25.87
N LYS A 21 -16.97 -3.01 -26.86
CA LYS A 21 -18.31 -3.48 -27.20
C LYS A 21 -18.30 -4.98 -27.56
N GLY A 22 -19.14 -5.75 -26.86
CA GLY A 22 -19.30 -7.19 -27.11
C GLY A 22 -18.17 -8.07 -26.55
N ARG A 23 -17.22 -7.50 -25.79
CA ARG A 23 -16.14 -8.23 -25.14
C ARG A 23 -16.39 -8.37 -23.64
N ARG A 24 -15.97 -9.50 -23.06
CA ARG A 24 -15.94 -9.69 -21.61
C ARG A 24 -14.62 -9.13 -21.07
N VAL A 25 -14.69 -8.02 -20.34
CA VAL A 25 -13.53 -7.30 -19.82
C VAL A 25 -13.65 -7.05 -18.33
N ARG A 26 -12.53 -6.86 -17.64
CA ARG A 26 -12.48 -6.30 -16.28
C ARG A 26 -11.96 -4.87 -16.37
N LEU A 27 -12.68 -3.92 -15.79
CA LEU A 27 -12.30 -2.52 -15.75
C LEU A 27 -11.97 -2.13 -14.30
N THR A 28 -10.87 -1.40 -14.12
CA THR A 28 -10.56 -0.68 -12.90
C THR A 28 -10.59 0.81 -13.27
N VAL A 29 -11.57 1.54 -12.75
CA VAL A 29 -11.64 3.00 -12.93
C VAL A 29 -10.85 3.63 -11.81
N LEU A 30 -9.80 4.36 -12.18
CA LEU A 30 -9.03 5.17 -11.25
C LEU A 30 -9.77 6.49 -11.04
N ASP A 31 -9.79 6.98 -9.80
CA ASP A 31 -10.19 8.35 -9.55
C ASP A 31 -9.28 9.27 -10.36
N SER A 32 -9.85 10.30 -10.96
CA SER A 32 -9.04 11.37 -11.51
C SER A 32 -8.16 11.86 -10.37
N VAL A 33 -6.85 11.92 -10.61
CA VAL A 33 -5.93 12.63 -9.72
C VAL A 33 -6.35 14.09 -9.80
N SER A 34 -7.38 14.43 -9.04
CA SER A 34 -7.57 15.77 -8.59
C SER A 34 -6.29 16.04 -7.83
N ASP A 35 -5.53 17.06 -8.21
CA ASP A 35 -4.44 17.65 -7.41
C ASP A 35 -4.90 18.07 -5.98
N GLU A 36 -6.10 17.66 -5.57
CA GLU A 36 -6.68 17.67 -4.24
C GLU A 36 -6.43 16.40 -3.42
N GLU A 37 -5.46 15.55 -3.79
CA GLU A 37 -4.54 15.11 -2.74
C GLU A 37 -3.86 16.38 -2.23
N LYS A 38 -4.59 17.11 -1.38
CA LYS A 38 -4.05 18.09 -0.46
C LYS A 38 -2.87 17.39 0.16
N ILE A 39 -1.68 17.72 -0.32
CA ILE A 39 -0.45 17.68 0.44
C ILE A 39 -0.92 18.11 1.83
N PRO A 40 -0.95 17.22 2.84
CA PRO A 40 -1.38 17.62 4.16
C PRO A 40 -0.52 18.82 4.46
N SER A 41 -1.16 19.99 4.59
CA SER A 41 -0.51 21.30 4.69
C SER A 41 0.77 21.06 5.44
N SER A 42 1.90 21.27 4.76
CA SER A 42 3.24 20.92 5.23
C SER A 42 3.55 21.81 6.43
N ASN A 43 2.83 21.58 7.51
CA ASN A 43 3.04 22.18 8.79
C ASN A 43 4.38 21.60 9.15
N SER A 44 5.40 22.43 9.03
CA SER A 44 6.75 22.06 9.40
C SER A 44 6.67 21.43 10.80
N LEU A 45 7.44 20.39 11.05
CA LEU A 45 7.54 19.83 12.40
C LEU A 45 7.78 20.93 13.45
N ALA A 46 8.49 22.01 13.06
CA ALA A 46 8.67 23.20 13.87
C ALA A 46 7.37 23.97 14.18
N GLU A 47 6.40 24.05 13.26
CA GLU A 47 5.09 24.65 13.51
C GLU A 47 4.22 23.78 14.42
N VAL A 48 4.22 22.46 14.18
CA VAL A 48 3.45 21.50 14.99
C VAL A 48 3.97 21.44 16.43
N LEU A 49 5.29 21.58 16.61
CA LEU A 49 5.97 21.54 17.90
C LEU A 49 6.11 22.93 18.56
N LYS A 50 5.66 24.01 17.90
CA LYS A 50 5.75 25.37 18.44
C LYS A 50 4.96 25.47 19.74
N GLY A 51 5.65 25.74 20.84
CA GLY A 51 5.05 25.90 22.18
C GLY A 51 4.76 24.58 22.91
N LYS A 52 5.08 23.42 22.32
CA LYS A 52 5.05 22.13 23.01
C LYS A 52 6.46 21.80 23.50
N VAL A 53 6.71 21.98 24.80
CA VAL A 53 7.94 21.53 25.47
C VAL A 53 7.54 20.43 26.46
N GLY A 54 8.10 19.24 26.29
CA GLY A 54 7.85 18.09 27.15
C GLY A 54 8.85 16.98 26.86
N ILE A 55 9.06 16.11 27.85
CA ILE A 55 9.93 14.95 27.72
C ILE A 55 9.07 13.81 27.17
N ILE A 56 9.46 13.24 26.03
CA ILE A 56 8.88 11.99 25.54
C ILE A 56 9.55 10.87 26.34
N GLU A 57 8.82 10.26 27.27
CA GLU A 57 9.23 8.99 27.87
C GLU A 57 9.17 7.92 26.79
N GLY A 58 10.27 7.77 26.06
CA GLY A 58 10.44 6.75 25.04
C GLY A 58 10.53 5.38 25.70
N VAL A 59 9.39 4.75 25.95
CA VAL A 59 9.35 3.28 26.01
C VAL A 59 9.46 2.82 24.56
N SER A 60 10.67 2.84 24.00
CA SER A 60 10.96 2.09 22.79
C SER A 60 10.98 0.62 23.21
N PRO A 61 9.96 -0.21 22.87
CA PRO A 61 10.18 -1.65 22.91
C PRO A 61 11.37 -1.88 21.98
N ASP A 62 12.38 -2.59 22.47
CA ASP A 62 13.61 -2.85 21.73
C ASP A 62 13.27 -3.62 20.44
N LEU A 63 13.06 -2.88 19.35
CA LEU A 63 12.62 -3.39 18.05
C LEU A 63 13.61 -4.40 17.48
N SER A 64 14.86 -4.41 17.99
CA SER A 64 15.89 -5.39 17.69
C SER A 64 15.45 -6.81 18.09
N THR A 65 14.95 -6.95 19.33
CA THR A 65 14.51 -8.26 19.86
C THR A 65 13.26 -8.77 19.14
N HIS A 66 12.27 -7.89 18.92
CA HIS A 66 11.03 -8.25 18.25
C HIS A 66 11.22 -8.62 16.77
N THR A 67 12.20 -8.02 16.09
CA THR A 67 12.53 -8.36 14.70
C THR A 67 13.24 -9.72 14.62
N GLY A 68 14.10 -10.04 15.60
CA GLY A 68 14.77 -11.35 15.69
C GLY A 68 13.79 -12.51 15.86
N GLU A 69 12.79 -12.36 16.73
CA GLU A 69 11.75 -13.38 16.97
C GLU A 69 10.93 -13.64 15.70
N LYS A 70 10.44 -12.59 15.03
CA LYS A 70 9.68 -12.75 13.78
C LYS A 70 10.49 -13.39 12.66
N PHE A 71 11.80 -13.14 12.58
CA PHE A 71 12.67 -13.79 11.62
C PHE A 71 12.84 -15.29 11.93
N ALA A 72 12.98 -15.65 13.21
CA ALA A 72 13.06 -17.05 13.62
C ALA A 72 11.78 -17.81 13.27
N ASP A 73 10.61 -17.20 13.52
CA ASP A 73 9.30 -17.78 13.17
C ASP A 73 9.15 -17.99 11.67
N LEU A 74 9.52 -17.00 10.85
CA LEU A 74 9.49 -17.08 9.39
C LEU A 74 10.43 -18.19 8.86
N MET A 75 11.58 -18.38 9.49
CA MET A 75 12.54 -19.43 9.09
C MET A 75 12.07 -20.82 9.49
N GLN A 76 11.43 -20.98 10.66
CA GLN A 76 10.82 -22.25 11.07
C GLN A 76 9.65 -22.63 10.15
N GLU A 77 8.78 -21.68 9.82
CA GLU A 77 7.67 -21.92 8.89
C GLU A 77 8.15 -22.38 7.51
N LYS A 78 9.26 -21.81 7.02
CA LYS A 78 9.86 -22.22 5.74
C LYS A 78 10.51 -23.60 5.78
N GLN A 79 11.07 -24.03 6.91
CA GLN A 79 11.63 -25.38 7.03
C GLN A 79 10.55 -26.44 7.18
N LEU A 80 9.48 -26.16 7.92
CA LEU A 80 8.34 -27.06 8.07
C LEU A 80 7.68 -27.36 6.71
N LYS A 81 7.43 -26.31 5.91
CA LYS A 81 6.87 -26.44 4.55
C LYS A 81 7.79 -27.18 3.56
N ARG A 82 9.09 -27.32 3.86
CA ARG A 82 10.05 -28.01 3.00
C ARG A 82 10.25 -29.48 3.38
N GLY A 83 9.84 -29.87 4.59
CA GLY A 83 9.86 -31.26 5.07
C GLY A 83 8.66 -32.10 4.63
N ASP A 84 7.51 -31.48 4.38
CA ASP A 84 6.28 -32.17 3.91
C ASP A 84 6.29 -32.52 2.40
N LEU A 85 7.39 -32.26 1.70
CA LEU A 85 7.57 -32.51 0.26
C LEU A 85 8.69 -33.54 -0.03
N SER A 86 9.08 -34.36 0.96
CA SER A 86 9.99 -35.51 0.77
C SER A 86 9.40 -36.80 1.29
#